data_AF-A0A2N2KE88-F1
#
_entry.id   AF-A0A2N2KE88-F1
#
_cell.length_a   1.000
_cell.length_b   1.000
_cell.length_c   1.000
_cell.angle_alpha   90.00
_cell.angle_beta   90.00
_cell.angle_gamma   90.00
#
_symmetry.space_group_name_H-M   'P 1'
#
loop_
_entity.id
_entity.type
_entity.pdbx_description
1 polymer ?
#
loop_
_entity_poly.entity_id
_entity_poly.type
_entity_poly.pdbx_seq_one_letter_code
_entity_poly.pdbx_strand_id
1 'polypeptide(L)'
;MEAFINPPRKIPFYLKIGIWISRKVTGRDLLPARLLAWYPKVAISSGILEALVAHQDGNLDRRMLKLVRLQASFAVACPFCIDMNYHDYTDYGISREEILSLQSGIGTETIKTFSLRELLALEYARLISSLPLEFPQSFIEKMKASFSEREIVIIASTAAQVNYWARLLQSLGVPPAGFSDTCELKIYPRK
;
A
#
# COMPACT_ATOMS: atom_id res chain seq x y z
N MET A 1 -11.21 -17.50 -1.09
CA MET A 1 -9.94 -17.85 -0.41
C MET A 1 -10.07 -17.45 1.05
N GLU A 2 -9.64 -18.29 1.96
CA GLU A 2 -9.65 -18.03 3.40
C GLU A 2 -8.21 -17.97 3.92
N ALA A 3 -7.99 -17.25 5.03
CA ALA A 3 -6.69 -17.22 5.69
C ALA A 3 -6.28 -18.60 6.19
N PHE A 4 -4.97 -18.83 6.34
CA PHE A 4 -4.42 -20.12 6.79
C PHE A 4 -4.83 -20.48 8.22
N ILE A 5 -5.20 -19.49 9.03
CA ILE A 5 -5.64 -19.66 10.42
C ILE A 5 -6.90 -18.83 10.69
N ASN A 6 -7.68 -19.28 11.66
CA ASN A 6 -8.84 -18.55 12.16
C ASN A 6 -8.43 -17.50 13.20
N PRO A 7 -9.12 -16.35 13.30
CA PRO A 7 -8.93 -15.40 14.40
C PRO A 7 -9.19 -16.04 15.78
N PRO A 8 -8.56 -15.54 16.87
CA PRO A 8 -8.79 -16.09 18.20
C PRO A 8 -10.24 -15.85 18.64
N ARG A 9 -10.82 -16.84 19.35
CA ARG A 9 -12.19 -16.75 19.88
C ARG A 9 -12.35 -15.63 20.91
N LYS A 10 -11.31 -15.34 21.69
CA LYS A 10 -11.29 -14.30 22.72
C LYS A 10 -10.30 -13.20 22.31
N ILE A 11 -10.82 -12.00 22.05
CA ILE A 11 -10.02 -10.82 21.75
C ILE A 11 -9.94 -9.94 23.02
N PRO A 12 -8.74 -9.54 23.47
CA PRO A 12 -8.58 -8.60 24.58
C PRO A 12 -9.35 -7.30 24.35
N PHE A 13 -9.94 -6.72 25.40
CA PHE A 13 -10.86 -5.59 25.25
C PHE A 13 -10.20 -4.36 24.59
N TYR A 14 -8.94 -4.08 24.88
CA TYR A 14 -8.21 -2.95 24.30
C TYR A 14 -8.01 -3.09 22.79
N LEU A 15 -7.85 -4.32 22.26
CA LEU A 15 -7.80 -4.54 20.82
C LEU A 15 -9.17 -4.41 20.15
N LYS A 16 -10.26 -4.69 20.87
CA LYS A 16 -11.62 -4.48 20.33
C LYS A 16 -11.87 -3.02 20.00
N ILE A 17 -11.30 -2.09 20.78
CA ILE A 17 -11.37 -0.65 20.49
C ILE A 17 -10.68 -0.35 19.16
N GLY A 18 -9.44 -0.84 18.97
CA GLY A 18 -8.70 -0.66 17.71
C GLY A 18 -9.42 -1.27 16.50
N ILE A 19 -9.97 -2.48 16.63
CA ILE A 19 -10.77 -3.14 15.59
C ILE A 19 -12.02 -2.34 15.27
N TRP A 20 -12.70 -1.79 16.29
CA TRP A 20 -13.87 -0.95 16.10
C TRP A 20 -13.54 0.36 15.37
N ILE A 21 -12.43 1.03 15.73
CA ILE A 21 -11.95 2.23 15.02
C ILE A 21 -11.66 1.89 13.56
N SER A 22 -10.91 0.81 13.33
CA SER A 22 -10.58 0.33 11.99
C SER A 22 -11.84 0.09 11.15
N ARG A 23 -12.86 -0.56 11.72
CA ARG A 23 -14.16 -0.77 11.06
C ARG A 23 -14.89 0.54 10.77
N LYS A 24 -14.83 1.51 11.68
CA LYS A 24 -15.46 2.82 11.50
C LYS A 24 -14.81 3.63 10.39
N VAL A 25 -13.48 3.62 10.31
CA VAL A 25 -12.71 4.37 9.29
C VAL A 25 -12.84 3.72 7.91
N THR A 26 -12.73 2.39 7.86
CA THR A 26 -12.73 1.64 6.59
C THR A 26 -14.10 1.17 6.14
N GLY A 27 -15.13 1.28 6.99
CA GLY A 27 -16.47 0.75 6.71
C GLY A 27 -16.56 -0.78 6.68
N ARG A 28 -15.47 -1.53 6.91
CA ARG A 28 -15.43 -2.99 6.78
C ARG A 28 -14.79 -3.68 7.97
N ASP A 29 -15.16 -4.94 8.21
CA ASP A 29 -14.50 -5.77 9.23
C ASP A 29 -13.24 -6.39 8.66
N LEU A 30 -12.10 -5.75 8.90
CA LEU A 30 -10.82 -6.20 8.35
C LEU A 30 -10.32 -7.47 9.06
N LEU A 31 -10.18 -8.55 8.29
CA LEU A 31 -9.64 -9.83 8.78
C LEU A 31 -8.26 -9.67 9.44
N PRO A 32 -7.29 -8.88 8.91
CA PRO A 32 -6.01 -8.66 9.58
C PRO A 32 -6.13 -8.20 11.03
N ALA A 33 -7.01 -7.24 11.32
CA ALA A 33 -7.15 -6.67 12.66
C ALA A 33 -7.58 -7.73 13.70
N ARG A 34 -8.36 -8.73 13.25
CA ARG A 34 -8.76 -9.88 14.08
C ARG A 34 -7.69 -10.96 14.14
N LEU A 35 -7.02 -11.27 13.04
CA LEU A 35 -5.94 -12.27 13.00
C LEU A 35 -4.77 -11.89 13.91
N LEU A 36 -4.35 -10.62 13.87
CA LEU A 36 -3.24 -10.15 14.70
C LEU A 36 -3.55 -10.17 16.20
N ALA A 37 -4.81 -10.34 16.60
CA ALA A 37 -5.17 -10.51 18.00
C ALA A 37 -4.59 -11.79 18.64
N TRP A 38 -4.11 -12.76 17.84
CA TRP A 38 -3.30 -13.87 18.34
C TRP A 38 -2.02 -13.40 19.02
N TYR A 39 -1.46 -12.27 18.59
CA TYR A 39 -0.29 -11.65 19.21
C TYR A 39 -0.50 -10.13 19.39
N PRO A 40 -1.08 -9.71 20.54
CA PRO A 40 -1.48 -8.31 20.77
C PRO A 40 -0.39 -7.27 20.57
N LYS A 41 0.89 -7.61 20.85
CA LYS A 41 2.01 -6.71 20.64
C LYS A 41 2.18 -6.35 19.16
N VAL A 42 2.02 -7.32 18.25
CA VAL A 42 2.03 -7.06 16.81
C VAL A 42 0.77 -6.30 16.40
N ALA A 43 -0.42 -6.67 16.90
CA ALA A 43 -1.63 -5.91 16.58
C ALA A 43 -1.48 -4.41 16.91
N ILE A 44 -0.92 -4.09 18.08
CA ILE A 44 -0.67 -2.71 18.50
C ILE A 44 0.40 -2.06 17.64
N SER A 45 1.55 -2.71 17.43
CA SER A 45 2.64 -2.10 16.66
C SER A 45 2.29 -1.89 15.19
N SER A 46 1.59 -2.83 14.55
CA SER A 46 1.07 -2.66 13.19
C SER A 46 0.03 -1.55 13.12
N GLY A 47 -0.85 -1.44 14.11
CA GLY A 47 -1.84 -0.37 14.19
C GLY A 47 -1.20 1.01 14.36
N ILE A 48 -0.15 1.12 15.17
CA ILE A 48 0.63 2.35 15.33
C ILE A 48 1.33 2.71 14.02
N LEU A 49 1.96 1.73 13.36
CA LEU A 49 2.59 1.95 12.05
C LEU A 49 1.56 2.46 11.03
N GLU A 50 0.36 1.88 10.98
CA GLU A 50 -0.72 2.31 10.09
C GLU A 50 -1.21 3.73 10.39
N ALA A 51 -1.39 4.04 11.68
CA ALA A 51 -1.92 5.32 12.11
C ALA A 51 -0.92 6.48 11.97
N LEU A 52 0.38 6.21 12.14
CA LEU A 52 1.41 7.25 12.21
C LEU A 52 2.21 7.42 10.92
N VAL A 53 2.09 6.52 9.94
CA VAL A 53 2.65 6.80 8.61
C VAL A 53 2.02 8.09 8.06
N ALA A 54 2.78 8.86 7.29
CA ALA A 54 2.23 10.07 6.69
C ALA A 54 1.09 9.73 5.72
N HIS A 55 -0.05 10.38 5.90
CA HIS A 55 -1.14 10.41 4.91
C HIS A 55 -1.14 11.71 4.10
N GLN A 56 -0.42 12.72 4.60
CA GLN A 56 0.00 13.97 3.95
C GLN A 56 1.09 14.62 4.83
N ASP A 57 2.08 15.29 4.24
CA ASP A 57 3.08 16.10 4.98
C ASP A 57 3.72 17.12 4.03
N GLY A 58 3.52 18.41 4.30
CA GLY A 58 4.07 19.48 3.47
C GLY A 58 3.70 19.34 1.99
N ASN A 59 4.72 19.21 1.13
CA ASN A 59 4.58 19.08 -0.33
C ASN A 59 4.35 17.62 -0.81
N LEU A 60 4.24 16.66 0.11
CA LEU A 60 3.76 15.32 -0.17
C LEU A 60 2.28 15.26 0.18
N ASP A 61 1.46 15.59 -0.81
CA ASP A 61 0.01 15.60 -0.67
C ASP A 61 -0.58 14.18 -0.60
N ARG A 62 -1.88 14.11 -0.34
CA ARG A 62 -2.61 12.85 -0.25
C ARG A 62 -2.50 12.03 -1.54
N ARG A 63 -2.48 12.69 -2.70
CA ARG A 63 -2.38 12.06 -4.02
C ARG A 63 -1.04 11.35 -4.20
N MET A 64 0.07 12.05 -3.96
CA MET A 64 1.42 11.50 -4.04
C MET A 64 1.56 10.24 -3.18
N LEU A 65 1.12 10.30 -1.92
CA LEU A 65 1.24 9.17 -1.00
C LEU A 65 0.26 8.02 -1.32
N LYS A 66 -0.87 8.30 -1.98
CA LYS A 66 -1.77 7.26 -2.53
C LYS A 66 -1.12 6.54 -3.71
N LEU A 67 -0.48 7.29 -4.63
CA LEU A 67 0.28 6.72 -5.75
C LEU A 67 1.43 5.82 -5.27
N VAL A 68 2.20 6.26 -4.27
CA VAL A 68 3.27 5.44 -3.66
C VAL A 68 2.72 4.13 -3.11
N ARG A 69 1.59 4.16 -2.38
CA ARG A 69 0.97 2.95 -1.82
C ARG A 69 0.44 2.02 -2.90
N LEU A 70 -0.20 2.56 -3.93
CA LEU A 70 -0.70 1.81 -5.08
C LEU A 70 0.45 1.11 -5.83
N GLN A 71 1.50 1.85 -6.19
CA GLN A 71 2.65 1.31 -6.89
C GLN A 71 3.37 0.24 -6.08
N ALA A 72 3.58 0.48 -4.77
CA ALA A 72 4.15 -0.54 -3.89
C ALA A 72 3.25 -1.79 -3.83
N SER A 73 1.92 -1.62 -3.77
CA SER A 73 0.97 -2.73 -3.71
C SER A 73 1.00 -3.59 -4.98
N PHE A 74 1.10 -2.96 -6.15
CA PHE A 74 1.28 -3.66 -7.43
C PHE A 74 2.65 -4.34 -7.52
N ALA A 75 3.72 -3.65 -7.14
CA ALA A 75 5.09 -4.18 -7.21
C ALA A 75 5.28 -5.44 -6.35
N VAL A 76 4.67 -5.49 -5.15
CA VAL A 76 4.71 -6.67 -4.26
C VAL A 76 3.60 -7.69 -4.53
N ALA A 77 2.75 -7.43 -5.52
CA ALA A 77 1.62 -8.27 -5.94
C ALA A 77 0.71 -8.73 -4.78
N CYS A 78 0.47 -7.87 -3.78
CA CYS A 78 -0.35 -8.20 -2.61
C CYS A 78 -1.84 -7.92 -2.88
N PRO A 79 -2.73 -8.94 -2.99
CA PRO A 79 -4.13 -8.71 -3.34
C PRO A 79 -4.90 -7.86 -2.33
N PHE A 80 -4.68 -8.09 -1.03
CA PHE A 80 -5.28 -7.27 0.03
C PHE A 80 -4.82 -5.80 -0.06
N CYS A 81 -3.53 -5.59 -0.26
CA CYS A 81 -2.93 -4.27 -0.31
C CYS A 81 -3.40 -3.50 -1.54
N ILE A 82 -3.50 -4.19 -2.70
CA ILE A 82 -4.07 -3.64 -3.93
C ILE A 82 -5.51 -3.22 -3.69
N ASP A 83 -6.35 -4.13 -3.18
CA ASP A 83 -7.77 -3.85 -2.95
C ASP A 83 -8.00 -2.64 -2.02
N MET A 84 -7.30 -2.60 -0.90
CA MET A 84 -7.41 -1.50 0.07
C MET A 84 -6.87 -0.17 -0.48
N ASN A 85 -5.75 -0.18 -1.20
CA ASN A 85 -5.18 1.05 -1.75
C ASN A 85 -5.84 1.50 -3.06
N TYR A 86 -6.47 0.60 -3.79
CA TYR A 86 -7.29 0.90 -4.97
C TYR A 86 -8.59 1.58 -4.59
N HIS A 87 -9.18 1.24 -3.43
CA HIS A 87 -10.41 1.86 -2.97
C HIS A 87 -10.34 3.41 -3.00
N ASP A 88 -11.37 4.02 -3.59
CA ASP A 88 -11.56 5.46 -3.73
C ASP A 88 -10.36 6.20 -4.36
N TYR A 89 -9.61 5.57 -5.27
CA TYR A 89 -8.47 6.23 -5.93
C TYR A 89 -8.88 7.53 -6.66
N THR A 90 -10.12 7.60 -7.14
CA THR A 90 -10.69 8.79 -7.81
C THR A 90 -10.77 9.99 -6.89
N ASP A 91 -10.96 9.79 -5.58
CA ASP A 91 -11.04 10.87 -4.59
C ASP A 91 -9.69 11.55 -4.34
N TYR A 92 -8.61 10.92 -4.82
CA TYR A 92 -7.24 11.44 -4.82
C TYR A 92 -6.87 12.05 -6.20
N GLY A 93 -7.87 12.23 -7.07
CA GLY A 93 -7.71 12.75 -8.43
C GLY A 93 -7.01 11.79 -9.38
N ILE A 94 -6.79 10.52 -8.99
CA ILE A 94 -6.07 9.54 -9.81
C ILE A 94 -7.02 9.03 -10.88
N SER A 95 -6.59 9.06 -12.14
CA SER A 95 -7.41 8.62 -13.26
C SER A 95 -7.32 7.10 -13.46
N ARG A 96 -8.32 6.53 -14.16
CA ARG A 96 -8.29 5.11 -14.52
C ARG A 96 -7.07 4.77 -15.39
N GLU A 97 -6.71 5.67 -16.31
CA GLU A 97 -5.55 5.50 -17.19
C GLU A 97 -4.24 5.45 -16.38
N GLU A 98 -4.10 6.34 -15.40
CA GLU A 98 -2.97 6.33 -14.46
C GLU A 98 -2.89 4.99 -13.72
N ILE A 99 -3.99 4.49 -13.16
CA ILE A 99 -4.02 3.19 -12.48
C ILE A 99 -3.61 2.04 -13.41
N LEU A 100 -4.12 2.01 -14.64
CA LEU A 100 -3.77 0.97 -15.62
C LEU A 100 -2.28 1.02 -15.98
N SER A 101 -1.67 2.20 -16.01
CA SER A 101 -0.21 2.33 -16.19
C SER A 101 0.58 1.71 -15.03
N LEU A 102 0.13 1.90 -13.78
CA LEU A 102 0.76 1.29 -12.60
C LEU A 102 0.64 -0.25 -12.61
N GLN A 103 -0.51 -0.77 -13.05
CA GLN A 103 -0.80 -2.20 -13.10
C GLN A 103 -0.02 -2.94 -14.18
N SER A 104 0.03 -2.36 -15.38
CA SER A 104 0.61 -3.02 -16.56
C SER A 104 2.14 -3.00 -16.56
N GLY A 105 2.76 -2.12 -15.75
CA GLY A 105 4.18 -1.84 -15.83
C GLY A 105 4.59 -1.20 -17.16
N ILE A 106 3.63 -0.86 -18.04
CA ILE A 106 3.86 -0.10 -19.26
C ILE A 106 4.22 1.30 -18.78
N GLY A 107 5.48 1.67 -19.01
CA GLY A 107 6.17 2.77 -18.33
C GLY A 107 5.28 3.97 -18.04
N THR A 108 5.19 4.34 -16.75
CA THR A 108 4.46 5.51 -16.25
C THR A 108 4.85 6.80 -16.98
N GLU A 109 6.03 6.83 -17.58
CA GLU A 109 6.54 7.90 -18.44
C GLU A 109 5.70 8.15 -19.70
N THR A 110 4.86 7.20 -20.12
CA THR A 110 3.93 7.35 -21.25
C THR A 110 2.69 8.17 -20.89
N ILE A 111 2.39 8.30 -19.59
CA ILE A 111 1.23 9.04 -19.08
C ILE A 111 1.63 10.49 -18.80
N LYS A 112 1.09 11.42 -19.59
CA LYS A 112 1.45 12.86 -19.52
C LYS A 112 0.89 13.59 -18.30
N THR A 113 -0.04 12.99 -17.56
CA THR A 113 -0.70 13.62 -16.40
C THR A 113 0.13 13.55 -15.12
N PHE A 114 1.14 12.67 -15.04
CA PHE A 114 2.05 12.64 -13.92
C PHE A 114 3.07 13.79 -13.98
N SER A 115 3.26 14.45 -12.85
CA SER A 115 4.40 15.34 -12.63
C SER A 115 5.71 14.55 -12.52
N LEU A 116 6.83 15.24 -12.73
CA LEU A 116 8.16 14.65 -12.54
C LEU A 116 8.35 14.07 -11.12
N ARG A 117 7.85 14.77 -10.10
CA ARG A 117 7.93 14.29 -8.72
C ARG A 117 7.12 13.01 -8.52
N GLU A 118 5.93 12.90 -9.10
CA GLU A 118 5.13 11.67 -9.02
C GLU A 118 5.82 10.51 -9.73
N LEU A 119 6.39 10.72 -10.92
CA LEU A 119 7.14 9.70 -11.64
C LEU A 119 8.32 9.17 -10.81
N LEU A 120 9.07 10.07 -10.15
CA LEU A 120 10.17 9.70 -9.28
C LEU A 120 9.70 8.94 -8.02
N ALA A 121 8.58 9.34 -7.41
CA ALA A 121 8.02 8.65 -6.25
C ALA A 121 7.47 7.26 -6.60
N LEU A 122 6.85 7.11 -7.78
CA LEU A 122 6.41 5.83 -8.33
C LEU A 122 7.60 4.91 -8.59
N GLU A 123 8.64 5.41 -9.24
CA GLU A 123 9.86 4.65 -9.48
C GLU A 123 10.54 4.25 -8.17
N TYR A 124 10.59 5.15 -7.17
CA TYR A 124 11.09 4.82 -5.83
C TYR A 124 10.30 3.66 -5.21
N ALA A 125 8.96 3.73 -5.25
CA ALA A 125 8.08 2.71 -4.70
C ALA A 125 8.24 1.35 -5.41
N ARG A 126 8.57 1.35 -6.70
CA ARG A 126 8.91 0.15 -7.48
C ARG A 126 10.25 -0.44 -7.04
N LEU A 127 11.29 0.38 -6.92
CA LEU A 127 12.65 -0.05 -6.54
C LEU A 127 12.73 -0.56 -5.10
N ILE A 128 12.12 0.13 -4.12
CA ILE A 128 12.12 -0.36 -2.73
C ILE A 128 11.38 -1.70 -2.57
N SER A 129 10.44 -1.98 -3.47
CA SER A 129 9.65 -3.21 -3.46
C SER A 129 10.28 -4.35 -4.28
N SER A 130 11.39 -4.11 -4.98
CA SER A 130 12.02 -5.10 -5.84
C SER A 130 12.86 -6.11 -5.06
N LEU A 131 13.11 -7.25 -5.70
CA LEU A 131 14.04 -8.27 -5.24
C LEU A 131 14.99 -8.62 -6.41
N PRO A 132 16.30 -8.30 -6.30
CA PRO A 132 16.96 -7.60 -5.20
C PRO A 132 16.51 -6.13 -5.07
N LEU A 133 16.65 -5.58 -3.86
CA LEU A 133 16.43 -4.16 -3.59
C LEU A 133 17.69 -3.40 -3.98
N GLU A 134 17.60 -2.61 -5.06
CA GLU A 134 18.73 -1.88 -5.62
C GLU A 134 18.29 -0.48 -6.04
N PHE A 135 19.12 0.51 -5.73
CA PHE A 135 18.91 1.89 -6.13
C PHE A 135 20.08 2.35 -7.01
N PRO A 136 19.87 2.55 -8.32
CA PRO A 136 20.90 3.10 -9.19
C PRO A 136 21.35 4.48 -8.70
N GLN A 137 22.66 4.74 -8.70
CA GLN A 137 23.22 6.02 -8.25
C GLN A 137 22.61 7.22 -9.00
N SER A 138 22.40 7.07 -10.32
CA SER A 138 21.76 8.09 -11.16
C SER A 138 20.31 8.39 -10.75
N PHE A 139 19.59 7.41 -10.20
CA PHE A 139 18.25 7.62 -9.65
C PHE A 139 18.30 8.33 -8.30
N ILE A 140 19.24 7.96 -7.42
CA ILE A 140 19.44 8.62 -6.12
C ILE A 140 19.72 10.11 -6.32
N GLU A 141 20.55 10.49 -7.29
CA GLU A 141 20.84 11.89 -7.61
C GLU A 141 19.59 12.66 -8.05
N LYS A 142 18.78 12.10 -8.94
CA LYS A 142 17.50 12.69 -9.36
C LYS A 142 16.52 12.85 -8.20
N MET A 143 16.44 11.84 -7.33
CA MET A 143 15.62 11.87 -6.12
C MET A 143 16.05 13.00 -5.19
N LYS A 144 17.35 13.12 -4.89
CA LYS A 144 17.88 14.17 -4.01
C LYS A 144 17.78 15.57 -4.61
N ALA A 145 17.76 15.69 -5.94
CA ALA A 145 17.50 16.96 -6.61
C ALA A 145 16.02 17.38 -6.55
N SER A 146 15.10 16.42 -6.41
CA SER A 146 13.65 16.67 -6.49
C SER A 146 12.96 16.69 -5.14
N PHE A 147 13.54 16.07 -4.11
CA PHE A 147 12.95 15.91 -2.78
C PHE A 147 13.96 16.25 -1.68
N SER A 148 13.46 16.83 -0.60
CA SER A 148 14.20 16.96 0.65
C SER A 148 14.41 15.60 1.33
N GLU A 149 15.38 15.51 2.23
CA GLU A 149 15.65 14.28 2.99
C GLU A 149 14.43 13.81 3.80
N ARG A 150 13.67 14.76 4.36
CA ARG A 150 12.42 14.46 5.07
C ARG A 150 11.40 13.81 4.14
N GLU A 151 11.20 14.37 2.95
CA GLU A 151 10.27 13.81 1.96
C GLU A 151 10.70 12.42 1.51
N ILE A 152 12.00 12.18 1.32
CA ILE A 152 12.54 10.86 0.97
C ILE A 152 12.22 9.83 2.07
N VAL A 153 12.39 10.19 3.35
CA VAL A 153 12.04 9.31 4.48
C VAL A 153 10.54 9.01 4.51
N ILE A 154 9.69 9.99 4.18
CA ILE A 154 8.24 9.80 4.11
C ILE A 154 7.86 8.86 2.98
N ILE A 155 8.41 9.04 1.78
CA ILE A 155 8.17 8.13 0.63
C ILE A 155 8.64 6.71 0.98
N ALA A 156 9.84 6.59 1.55
CA ALA A 156 10.43 5.31 1.93
C ALA A 156 9.57 4.57 2.97
N SER A 157 9.19 5.24 4.05
CA SER A 157 8.36 4.65 5.11
C SER A 157 6.96 4.30 4.62
N THR A 158 6.38 5.09 3.72
CA THR A 158 5.07 4.81 3.10
C THR A 158 5.12 3.53 2.25
N ALA A 159 6.12 3.37 1.40
CA ALA A 159 6.28 2.16 0.59
C ALA A 159 6.70 0.94 1.43
N ALA A 160 7.53 1.15 2.45
CA ALA A 160 7.95 0.10 3.40
C ALA A 160 6.78 -0.44 4.22
N GLN A 161 5.83 0.41 4.62
CA GLN A 161 4.60 -0.01 5.28
C GLN A 161 3.80 -0.98 4.41
N VAL A 162 3.63 -0.68 3.11
CA VAL A 162 2.93 -1.58 2.18
C VAL A 162 3.69 -2.90 2.06
N ASN A 163 5.02 -2.86 1.98
CA ASN A 163 5.87 -4.05 1.94
C ASN A 163 5.76 -4.91 3.22
N TYR A 164 5.61 -4.27 4.38
CA TYR A 164 5.37 -4.93 5.65
C TYR A 164 4.03 -5.66 5.64
N TRP A 165 2.95 -4.97 5.29
CA TRP A 165 1.62 -5.56 5.19
C TRP A 165 1.59 -6.67 4.14
N ALA A 166 2.22 -6.48 2.99
CA ALA A 166 2.30 -7.48 1.94
C ALA A 166 2.90 -8.79 2.43
N ARG A 167 4.05 -8.74 3.13
CA ARG A 167 4.70 -9.94 3.67
C ARG A 167 3.88 -10.57 4.80
N LEU A 168 3.33 -9.74 5.69
CA LEU A 168 2.55 -10.23 6.83
C LEU A 168 1.25 -10.91 6.38
N LEU A 169 0.52 -10.31 5.45
CA LEU A 169 -0.81 -10.78 5.05
C LEU A 169 -0.76 -11.94 4.06
N GLN A 170 0.17 -11.92 3.11
CA GLN A 170 0.36 -13.04 2.18
C GLN A 170 0.84 -14.30 2.91
N SER A 171 1.73 -14.17 3.90
CA SER A 171 2.18 -15.32 4.72
C SER A 171 1.10 -15.88 5.64
N LEU A 172 -0.01 -15.16 5.85
CA LEU A 172 -1.20 -15.61 6.57
C LEU A 172 -2.35 -16.03 5.64
N GLY A 173 -2.16 -15.97 4.32
CA GLY A 173 -3.19 -16.34 3.33
C GLY A 173 -4.38 -15.37 3.29
N VAL A 174 -4.22 -14.13 3.72
CA VAL A 174 -5.33 -13.16 3.82
C VAL A 174 -5.83 -12.80 2.41
N PRO A 175 -7.14 -13.00 2.11
CA PRO A 175 -7.74 -12.62 0.83
C PRO A 175 -7.93 -11.09 0.73
N PRO A 176 -8.30 -10.55 -0.45
CA PRO A 176 -8.79 -9.17 -0.56
C PRO A 176 -9.86 -8.84 0.48
N ALA A 177 -9.91 -7.58 0.93
CA ALA A 177 -10.87 -7.11 1.93
C ALA A 177 -12.28 -6.89 1.35
N GLY A 178 -12.40 -6.93 0.01
CA GLY A 178 -13.63 -6.76 -0.73
C GLY A 178 -13.99 -5.30 -0.98
N PHE A 179 -13.03 -4.38 -1.02
CA PHE A 179 -13.30 -2.98 -1.38
C PHE A 179 -13.63 -2.79 -2.86
N SER A 180 -13.14 -3.70 -3.70
CA SER A 180 -13.36 -3.73 -5.14
C SER A 180 -14.37 -4.84 -5.46
N ASP A 181 -15.61 -4.46 -5.77
CA ASP A 181 -16.69 -5.40 -6.14
C ASP A 181 -16.51 -5.98 -7.56
N THR A 182 -15.58 -5.42 -8.33
CA THR A 182 -15.30 -5.80 -9.72
C THR A 182 -13.82 -6.08 -9.91
N CYS A 183 -13.47 -7.34 -10.13
CA CYS A 183 -12.19 -7.70 -10.72
C CYS A 183 -12.24 -7.31 -12.21
N GLU A 184 -11.83 -6.08 -12.54
CA GLU A 184 -11.75 -5.62 -13.94
C GLU A 184 -10.51 -6.17 -14.68
N LEU A 185 -9.74 -7.05 -14.03
CA LEU A 185 -8.55 -7.64 -14.60
C LEU A 185 -8.96 -8.65 -15.68
N LYS A 186 -8.59 -8.36 -16.94
CA LYS A 186 -8.42 -9.41 -17.95
C LYS A 186 -7.27 -10.30 -17.46
N ILE A 187 -7.61 -11.43 -16.85
CA ILE A 187 -6.63 -12.48 -16.56
C ILE A 187 -6.11 -12.96 -17.91
N TYR A 188 -4.91 -12.51 -18.30
CA TYR A 188 -4.21 -13.15 -19.39
C TYR A 188 -3.87 -14.57 -18.94
N PRO A 189 -4.23 -15.61 -19.71
CA PRO A 189 -3.95 -16.98 -19.35
C PRO A 189 -2.44 -17.13 -19.15
N ARG A 190 -2.04 -17.67 -17.99
CA ARG A 190 -0.66 -18.14 -17.79
C ARG A 190 -0.40 -19.20 -18.86
N LYS A 191 0.64 -18.99 -19.67
CA LYS A 191 1.22 -20.05 -20.50
C LYS A 191 1.88 -21.10 -19.61
#